data_AF-A0A2G9XEK3-F1
#
_entry.id   AF-A0A2G9XEK3-F1
#
_cell.length_a   1.000
_cell.length_b   1.000
_cell.length_c   1.000
_cell.angle_alpha   90.00
_cell.angle_beta   90.00
_cell.angle_gamma   90.00
#
_symmetry.space_group_name_H-M   'P 1'
#
loop_
_entity.id
_entity.type
_entity.pdbx_description
1 polymer ?
#
loop_
_entity_poly.entity_id
_entity_poly.type
_entity_poly.pdbx_seq_one_letter_code
_entity_poly.pdbx_strand_id
1 'polypeptide(L)'
;MGREHIGEGKLICLFIACLISFTLFACNALKERVREKDASGHLLHAKELLTQGNYEKALEENQKALTLSGKNPPGDEALFNMGLIYAHPENHKKNFKKSLSFFQRLIKNYPQSPLSEQARIWIGVLQMIEKSKKVDVEIEEMKKEMSR
;
A
#
# COMPACT_ATOMS: atom_id res chain seq x y z
N MET A 1 45.96 20.77 -48.32
CA MET A 1 46.39 19.79 -47.31
C MET A 1 45.40 19.86 -46.15
N GLY A 2 44.95 18.70 -45.65
CA GLY A 2 44.15 18.59 -44.42
C GLY A 2 42.64 18.45 -44.63
N ARG A 3 42.18 17.22 -44.94
CA ARG A 3 40.76 16.85 -44.78
C ARG A 3 40.53 16.44 -43.32
N GLU A 4 39.59 17.10 -42.65
CA GLU A 4 39.20 16.81 -41.27
C GLU A 4 38.51 15.44 -41.18
N HIS A 5 39.20 14.45 -40.62
CA HIS A 5 38.60 13.19 -40.18
C HIS A 5 38.27 13.28 -38.69
N ILE A 6 37.18 13.97 -38.34
CA ILE A 6 36.63 13.98 -36.98
C ILE A 6 35.11 13.77 -37.07
N GLY A 7 34.63 12.56 -37.37
CA GLY A 7 33.19 12.31 -37.49
C GLY A 7 32.71 10.89 -37.21
N GLU A 8 33.44 9.87 -37.69
CA GLU A 8 32.91 8.50 -37.72
C GLU A 8 33.03 7.77 -36.37
N GLY A 9 34.17 7.88 -35.68
CA GLY A 9 34.37 7.24 -34.38
C GLY A 9 33.48 7.82 -33.27
N LYS A 10 33.17 9.12 -33.33
CA LYS A 10 32.26 9.77 -32.37
C LYS A 10 30.82 9.26 -32.51
N LEU A 11 30.37 9.07 -33.75
CA LEU A 11 29.02 8.57 -34.02
C LEU A 11 28.86 7.11 -33.57
N ILE A 12 29.88 6.27 -33.80
CA ILE A 12 29.90 4.87 -33.33
C ILE A 12 29.85 4.82 -31.78
N CYS A 13 30.65 5.65 -31.09
CA CYS A 13 30.61 5.74 -29.63
C CYS A 13 29.23 6.20 -29.12
N LEU A 14 28.57 7.13 -29.81
CA LEU A 14 27.21 7.57 -29.46
C LEU A 14 26.19 6.44 -29.60
N PHE A 15 26.26 5.65 -30.68
CA PHE A 15 25.37 4.48 -30.86
C PHE A 15 25.58 3.42 -29.77
N ILE A 16 26.83 3.10 -29.43
CA ILE A 16 27.15 2.13 -28.37
C ILE A 16 26.63 2.63 -27.01
N ALA A 17 26.82 3.91 -26.69
CA ALA A 17 26.30 4.51 -25.46
C ALA A 17 24.77 4.47 -25.40
N CYS A 18 24.08 4.72 -26.53
CA CYS A 18 22.62 4.61 -26.62
C CYS A 18 22.14 3.16 -26.43
N LEU A 19 22.81 2.17 -27.01
CA LEU A 19 22.46 0.76 -26.83
C LEU A 19 22.64 0.31 -25.37
N ILE A 20 23.73 0.72 -24.70
CA ILE A 20 23.95 0.45 -23.28
C ILE A 20 22.88 1.14 -22.42
N SER A 21 22.55 2.40 -22.70
CA SER A 21 21.49 3.12 -21.98
C SER A 21 20.12 2.45 -22.14
N PHE A 22 19.77 2.07 -23.38
CA PHE A 22 18.50 1.41 -23.69
C PHE A 22 18.38 0.04 -23.01
N THR A 23 19.45 -0.75 -23.02
CA THR A 23 19.46 -2.06 -22.35
C THR A 23 19.38 -1.96 -20.83
N LEU A 24 20.07 -0.99 -20.21
CA LEU A 24 19.94 -0.73 -18.77
C LEU A 24 18.52 -0.27 -18.40
N PHE A 25 17.92 0.62 -19.19
CA PHE A 25 16.55 1.06 -18.99
C PHE A 25 15.55 -0.10 -19.14
N ALA A 26 15.70 -0.91 -20.20
CA ALA A 26 14.86 -2.09 -20.44
C ALA A 26 14.97 -3.13 -19.33
N CYS A 27 16.18 -3.36 -18.79
CA CYS A 27 16.41 -4.29 -17.69
C CYS A 27 15.73 -3.81 -16.39
N ASN A 28 15.81 -2.51 -16.08
CA ASN A 28 15.11 -1.93 -14.95
C ASN A 28 13.58 -2.02 -15.11
N ALA A 29 13.06 -1.71 -16.29
CA ALA A 29 11.62 -1.80 -16.58
C ALA A 29 11.09 -3.25 -16.48
N LEU A 30 11.85 -4.24 -16.94
CA LEU A 30 11.48 -5.65 -16.80
C LEU A 30 11.45 -6.06 -15.33
N LYS A 31 12.46 -5.66 -14.55
CA LYS A 31 12.52 -5.96 -13.11
C LYS A 31 11.38 -5.31 -12.33
N GLU A 32 10.98 -4.09 -12.69
CA GLU A 32 9.80 -3.43 -12.13
C GLU A 32 8.52 -4.19 -12.45
N ARG A 33 8.31 -4.56 -13.71
CA ARG A 33 7.13 -5.33 -14.13
C ARG A 33 7.02 -6.68 -13.42
N VAL A 34 8.13 -7.39 -13.23
CA VAL A 34 8.14 -8.67 -12.50
C VAL A 34 7.75 -8.44 -11.03
N ARG A 35 8.33 -7.44 -10.36
CA ARG A 35 7.97 -7.10 -8.97
C ARG A 35 6.49 -6.72 -8.81
N GLU A 36 5.94 -5.96 -9.76
CA GLU A 36 4.53 -5.57 -9.76
C GLU A 36 3.61 -6.79 -9.88
N LYS A 37 3.95 -7.75 -10.75
CA LYS A 37 3.21 -9.01 -10.88
C LYS A 37 3.28 -9.84 -9.62
N ASP A 38 4.47 -9.98 -9.03
CA ASP A 38 4.66 -10.73 -7.78
C ASP A 38 3.84 -10.10 -6.63
N ALA A 39 3.89 -8.76 -6.51
CA ALA A 39 3.10 -8.03 -5.54
C ALA A 39 1.59 -8.22 -5.74
N SER A 40 1.12 -8.19 -6.99
CA SER A 40 -0.28 -8.41 -7.35
C SER A 40 -0.73 -9.84 -7.02
N GLY A 41 0.14 -10.84 -7.22
CA GLY A 41 -0.11 -12.22 -6.82
C GLY A 41 -0.32 -12.37 -5.31
N HIS A 42 0.50 -11.69 -4.51
CA HIS A 42 0.33 -11.66 -3.05
C HIS A 42 -1.00 -10.97 -2.64
N LEU A 43 -1.43 -9.91 -3.32
CA LEU A 43 -2.72 -9.27 -3.03
C LEU A 43 -3.91 -10.19 -3.33
N LEU A 44 -3.86 -10.90 -4.46
CA LEU A 44 -4.90 -11.87 -4.81
C LEU A 44 -5.01 -12.96 -3.74
N HIS A 45 -3.88 -13.54 -3.35
CA HIS A 45 -3.86 -14.56 -2.30
C HIS A 45 -4.32 -14.02 -0.94
N ALA A 46 -3.94 -12.78 -0.60
CA ALA A 46 -4.44 -12.12 0.61
C ALA A 46 -5.96 -11.98 0.63
N LYS A 47 -6.57 -11.67 -0.53
CA LYS A 47 -8.02 -11.56 -0.69
C LYS A 47 -8.71 -12.91 -0.51
N GLU A 48 -8.16 -13.97 -1.07
CA GLU A 48 -8.65 -15.35 -0.88
C GLU A 48 -8.58 -15.78 0.59
N LEU A 49 -7.48 -15.46 1.28
CA LEU A 49 -7.34 -15.74 2.71
C LEU A 49 -8.36 -14.94 3.54
N LEU A 50 -8.65 -13.71 3.14
CA LEU A 50 -9.66 -12.88 3.80
C LEU A 50 -11.07 -13.47 3.65
N THR A 51 -11.45 -13.99 2.47
CA THR A 51 -12.76 -14.65 2.28
C THR A 51 -12.88 -15.95 3.07
N GLN A 52 -11.76 -16.59 3.40
CA GLN A 52 -11.69 -17.75 4.29
C GLN A 52 -11.69 -17.37 5.78
N GLY A 53 -11.74 -16.08 6.12
CA GLY A 53 -11.64 -15.58 7.50
C GLY A 53 -10.23 -15.70 8.10
N ASN A 54 -9.21 -16.00 7.28
CA ASN A 54 -7.83 -16.13 7.73
C ASN A 54 -7.12 -14.77 7.76
N TYR A 55 -7.51 -13.93 8.71
CA TYR A 55 -7.05 -12.55 8.82
C TYR A 55 -5.53 -12.41 8.98
N GLU A 56 -4.90 -13.27 9.79
CA GLU A 56 -3.47 -13.24 10.03
C GLU A 56 -2.67 -13.53 8.76
N LYS A 57 -3.00 -14.60 8.03
CA LYS A 57 -2.31 -14.90 6.77
C LYS A 57 -2.61 -13.85 5.70
N ALA A 58 -3.82 -13.31 5.66
CA ALA A 58 -4.16 -12.21 4.76
C ALA A 58 -3.29 -10.95 5.05
N LEU A 59 -3.00 -10.65 6.31
CA LEU A 59 -2.09 -9.57 6.69
C LEU A 59 -0.65 -9.85 6.24
N GLU A 60 -0.17 -11.09 6.38
CA GLU A 60 1.16 -11.49 5.94
C GLU A 60 1.34 -11.32 4.43
N GLU A 61 0.37 -11.79 3.63
CA GLU A 61 0.41 -11.64 2.18
C GLU A 61 0.32 -10.17 1.73
N ASN A 62 -0.54 -9.35 2.35
CA ASN A 62 -0.54 -7.91 2.09
C ASN A 62 0.80 -7.25 2.46
N GLN A 63 1.45 -7.68 3.54
CA GLN A 63 2.76 -7.14 3.92
C GLN A 63 3.87 -7.53 2.92
N LYS A 64 3.80 -8.71 2.31
CA LYS A 64 4.69 -9.11 1.21
C LYS A 64 4.45 -8.23 -0.02
N ALA A 65 3.18 -8.05 -0.42
CA ALA A 65 2.82 -7.16 -1.52
C ALA A 65 3.33 -5.72 -1.32
N LEU A 66 3.15 -5.17 -0.11
CA LEU A 66 3.63 -3.83 0.24
C LEU A 66 5.17 -3.73 0.15
N THR A 67 5.89 -4.75 0.64
CA THR A 67 7.36 -4.79 0.59
C THR A 67 7.87 -4.82 -0.84
N LEU A 68 7.23 -5.57 -1.73
CA LEU A 68 7.61 -5.67 -3.15
C LEU A 68 7.29 -4.39 -3.94
N SER A 69 6.16 -3.74 -3.62
CA SER A 69 5.68 -2.55 -4.34
C SER A 69 6.38 -1.25 -3.92
N GLY A 70 6.86 -1.17 -2.67
CA GLY A 70 7.56 0.00 -2.14
C GLY A 70 6.63 1.21 -1.97
N LYS A 71 6.77 2.22 -2.84
CA LYS A 71 5.90 3.42 -2.91
C LYS A 71 5.07 3.49 -4.20
N ASN A 72 5.09 2.42 -4.99
CA ASN A 72 4.31 2.32 -6.22
C ASN A 72 3.10 1.40 -6.01
N PRO A 73 2.04 1.54 -6.81
CA PRO A 73 1.00 0.53 -6.87
C PRO A 73 1.59 -0.86 -7.17
N PRO A 74 0.99 -1.94 -6.63
CA PRO A 74 -0.26 -1.95 -5.85
C PRO A 74 -0.05 -1.86 -4.32
N GLY A 75 1.02 -1.19 -3.84
CA GLY A 75 1.28 -1.05 -2.40
C GLY A 75 0.27 -0.17 -1.64
N ASP A 76 -0.45 0.70 -2.34
CA ASP A 76 -1.62 1.41 -1.83
C ASP A 76 -2.77 0.45 -1.49
N GLU A 77 -3.06 -0.51 -2.36
CA GLU A 77 -4.07 -1.55 -2.13
C GLU A 77 -3.69 -2.43 -0.93
N ALA A 78 -2.41 -2.80 -0.80
CA ALA A 78 -1.92 -3.54 0.36
C ALA A 78 -2.21 -2.79 1.67
N LEU A 79 -1.91 -1.49 1.74
CA LEU A 79 -2.19 -0.69 2.93
C LEU A 79 -3.69 -0.57 3.20
N PHE A 80 -4.50 -0.43 2.15
CA PHE A 80 -5.95 -0.34 2.26
C PHE A 80 -6.53 -1.64 2.84
N ASN A 81 -6.15 -2.78 2.29
CA ASN A 81 -6.58 -4.10 2.72
C ASN A 81 -6.17 -4.36 4.19
N MET A 82 -4.94 -4.04 4.59
CA MET A 82 -4.52 -4.16 5.99
C MET A 82 -5.37 -3.29 6.91
N GLY A 83 -5.70 -2.06 6.49
CA GLY A 83 -6.64 -1.18 7.19
C GLY A 83 -8.00 -1.85 7.40
N LEU A 84 -8.59 -2.40 6.34
CA LEU A 84 -9.86 -3.11 6.41
C LEU A 84 -9.82 -4.35 7.30
N ILE A 85 -8.76 -5.16 7.20
CA ILE A 85 -8.60 -6.37 8.04
C ILE A 85 -8.59 -6.02 9.53
N TYR A 86 -7.89 -4.95 9.92
CA TYR A 86 -7.88 -4.49 11.31
C TYR A 86 -9.18 -3.82 11.75
N ALA A 87 -10.03 -3.40 10.82
CA ALA A 87 -11.38 -2.88 11.10
C ALA A 87 -12.46 -3.98 11.08
N HIS A 88 -12.14 -5.17 10.56
CA HIS A 88 -13.13 -6.21 10.29
C HIS A 88 -13.82 -6.70 11.58
N PRO A 89 -15.17 -6.72 11.66
CA PRO A 89 -15.88 -7.04 12.90
C PRO A 89 -15.61 -8.46 13.40
N GLU A 90 -15.50 -9.42 12.48
CA GLU A 90 -15.25 -10.84 12.77
C GLU A 90 -13.76 -11.14 13.06
N ASN A 91 -12.86 -10.18 12.82
CA ASN A 91 -11.47 -10.35 13.23
C ASN A 91 -11.38 -10.20 14.75
N HIS A 92 -11.13 -11.29 15.46
CA HIS A 92 -10.88 -11.31 16.91
C HIS A 92 -9.74 -10.40 17.36
N LYS A 93 -8.76 -10.15 16.49
CA LYS A 93 -7.63 -9.24 16.71
C LYS A 93 -7.85 -7.86 16.08
N LYS A 94 -9.10 -7.50 15.73
CA LYS A 94 -9.43 -6.17 15.21
C LYS A 94 -8.90 -5.09 16.15
N ASN A 95 -8.35 -4.05 15.56
CA ASN A 95 -7.74 -2.95 16.28
C ASN A 95 -7.88 -1.68 15.44
N PHE A 96 -8.86 -0.85 15.80
CA PHE A 96 -9.18 0.37 15.06
C PHE A 96 -8.01 1.36 15.03
N LYS A 97 -7.15 1.40 16.07
CA LYS A 97 -5.94 2.23 16.05
C LYS A 97 -4.93 1.77 14.99
N LYS A 98 -4.75 0.45 14.85
CA LYS A 98 -3.92 -0.10 13.76
C LYS A 98 -4.55 0.16 12.40
N SER A 99 -5.87 -0.04 12.27
CA SER A 99 -6.59 0.25 11.03
C SER A 99 -6.38 1.71 10.58
N LEU A 100 -6.58 2.66 11.49
CA LEU A 100 -6.32 4.09 11.26
C LEU A 100 -4.89 4.36 10.80
N SER A 101 -3.89 3.71 11.43
CA SER A 101 -2.49 3.94 11.06
C SER A 101 -2.15 3.45 9.64
N PHE A 102 -2.78 2.36 9.17
CA PHE A 102 -2.62 1.91 7.79
C PHE A 102 -3.26 2.88 6.79
N PHE A 103 -4.47 3.37 7.06
CA PHE A 103 -5.10 4.38 6.20
C PHE A 103 -4.32 5.71 6.17
N GLN A 104 -3.80 6.16 7.30
CA GLN A 104 -2.92 7.33 7.35
C GLN A 104 -1.63 7.13 6.54
N ARG A 105 -1.02 5.94 6.63
CA ARG A 105 0.15 5.59 5.81
C ARG A 105 -0.19 5.56 4.33
N LEU A 106 -1.38 5.09 3.95
CA LEU A 106 -1.84 5.09 2.56
C LEU A 106 -1.88 6.52 2.03
N ILE A 107 -2.60 7.42 2.72
CA ILE A 107 -2.73 8.83 2.30
C ILE A 107 -1.35 9.51 2.20
N LYS A 108 -0.45 9.21 3.16
CA LYS A 108 0.91 9.79 3.19
C LYS A 108 1.79 9.30 2.04
N ASN A 109 1.78 8.00 1.77
CA ASN A 109 2.70 7.37 0.83
C ASN A 109 2.16 7.35 -0.61
N TYR A 110 0.84 7.40 -0.77
CA TYR A 110 0.13 7.27 -2.04
C TYR A 110 -0.91 8.38 -2.24
N PRO A 111 -0.55 9.67 -2.12
CA PRO A 111 -1.51 10.77 -2.10
C PRO A 111 -2.35 10.88 -3.39
N GLN A 112 -1.87 10.37 -4.52
CA GLN A 112 -2.56 10.36 -5.81
C GLN A 112 -3.38 9.08 -6.07
N SER A 113 -3.31 8.09 -5.17
CA SER A 113 -4.10 6.86 -5.31
C SER A 113 -5.59 7.17 -5.12
N PRO A 114 -6.50 6.62 -5.95
CA PRO A 114 -7.94 6.67 -5.71
C PRO A 114 -8.34 6.12 -4.33
N LEU A 115 -7.53 5.23 -3.75
CA LEU A 115 -7.76 4.68 -2.42
C LEU A 115 -7.48 5.68 -1.30
N SER A 116 -6.78 6.79 -1.56
CA SER A 116 -6.54 7.85 -0.57
C SER A 116 -7.83 8.55 -0.14
N GLU A 117 -8.75 8.78 -1.08
CA GLU A 117 -10.08 9.33 -0.75
C GLU A 117 -10.88 8.34 0.11
N GLN A 118 -10.88 7.07 -0.29
CA GLN A 118 -11.56 6.02 0.46
C GLN A 118 -10.97 5.84 1.87
N ALA A 119 -9.65 5.94 2.01
CA ALA A 119 -8.96 5.89 3.29
C ALA A 119 -9.39 7.03 4.22
N ARG A 120 -9.61 8.25 3.71
CA ARG A 120 -10.14 9.37 4.52
C ARG A 120 -11.55 9.09 5.04
N ILE A 121 -12.41 8.51 4.20
CA ILE A 121 -13.76 8.11 4.61
C ILE A 121 -13.68 7.08 5.74
N TRP A 122 -12.86 6.03 5.58
CA TRP A 122 -12.66 5.03 6.61
C TRP A 122 -12.12 5.60 7.92
N ILE A 123 -11.19 6.56 7.85
CA ILE A 123 -10.72 7.27 9.05
C ILE A 123 -11.88 7.97 9.77
N GLY A 124 -12.73 8.69 9.05
CA GLY A 124 -13.91 9.34 9.62
C GLY A 124 -14.87 8.34 10.27
N VAL A 125 -15.16 7.24 9.58
CA VAL A 125 -16.02 6.14 10.10
C VAL A 125 -15.44 5.57 11.40
N LEU A 126 -14.15 5.23 11.42
CA LEU A 126 -13.51 4.66 12.60
C LEU A 126 -13.46 5.62 13.79
N GLN A 127 -13.24 6.91 13.53
CA GLN A 127 -13.28 7.94 14.57
C GLN A 127 -14.68 8.12 15.16
N MET A 128 -15.72 8.07 14.33
CA MET A 128 -17.11 8.11 14.80
C MET A 128 -17.43 6.91 15.69
N ILE A 129 -17.01 5.70 15.30
CA ILE A 129 -17.19 4.48 16.10
C ILE A 129 -16.48 4.61 17.45
N GLU A 130 -15.23 5.09 17.46
CA GLU A 130 -14.48 5.27 18.71
C GLU A 130 -15.12 6.32 19.62
N LYS A 131 -15.62 7.42 19.06
CA LYS A 131 -16.32 8.46 19.82
C LYS A 131 -17.64 7.94 20.41
N SER A 132 -18.44 7.23 19.62
CA SER A 132 -19.70 6.62 20.10
C SER A 132 -19.45 5.71 21.30
N LYS A 133 -18.43 4.84 21.20
CA LYS A 133 -18.09 3.91 22.28
C LYS A 133 -17.69 4.62 23.58
N LYS A 134 -17.02 5.77 23.51
CA LYS A 134 -16.65 6.56 24.71
C LYS A 134 -17.88 7.14 25.39
N VAL A 135 -18.81 7.69 24.61
CA VAL A 135 -20.07 8.24 25.12
C VAL A 135 -20.88 7.15 25.83
N ASP A 136 -20.95 5.95 25.26
CA ASP A 136 -21.67 4.83 25.89
C ASP A 136 -21.05 4.45 27.25
N VAL A 137 -19.71 4.45 27.35
CA VAL A 137 -19.00 4.17 28.61
C VAL A 137 -19.26 5.26 29.66
N GLU A 138 -19.18 6.53 29.27
CA GLU A 138 -19.43 7.67 30.16
C GLU A 138 -20.87 7.67 30.71
N ILE A 139 -21.86 7.35 29.87
CA ILE A 139 -23.26 7.23 30.29
C ILE A 139 -23.43 6.11 31.33
N GLU A 140 -22.80 4.96 31.11
CA GLU A 140 -22.89 3.82 32.04
C GLU A 140 -22.16 4.07 33.37
N GLU A 141 -21.05 4.82 33.35
CA GLU A 141 -20.36 5.26 34.57
C GLU A 141 -21.22 6.23 35.37
N MET A 142 -21.80 7.23 34.71
CA MET A 142 -22.65 8.22 35.37
C MET A 142 -23.93 7.60 35.97
N LYS A 143 -24.53 6.60 35.30
CA LYS A 143 -25.66 5.83 35.86
C LYS A 143 -25.26 5.08 37.15
N LYS A 144 -24.06 4.50 37.19
CA LYS A 144 -23.57 3.78 38.38
C LYS A 144 -23.34 4.73 39.55
N GLU A 145 -22.78 5.91 39.30
CA GLU A 145 -22.58 6.93 40.33
C GLU A 145 -23.91 7.43 40.91
N MET A 146 -24.92 7.66 40.08
CA MET A 146 -26.27 8.06 40.53
C MET A 146 -27.00 6.96 41.31
N SER A 147 -26.60 5.70 41.17
CA SER A 147 -27.19 4.55 41.85
C SER A 147 -26.52 4.20 43.20
N ARG A 148 -25.43 4.89 43.55
CA ARG A 148 -24.73 4.76 44.84
C ARG A 148 -25.19 5.82 45.83
#